data_AF-A0A2K8NTN1-F1
#
_entry.id   AF-A0A2K8NTN1-F1
#
_cell.length_a   1.000
_cell.length_b   1.000
_cell.length_c   1.000
_cell.angle_alpha   90.00
_cell.angle_beta   90.00
_cell.angle_gamma   90.00
#
_symmetry.space_group_name_H-M   'P 1'
#
loop_
_entity.id
_entity.type
_entity.pdbx_description
1 polymer ?
#
loop_
_entity_poly.entity_id
_entity_poly.type
_entity_poly.pdbx_seq_one_letter_code
_entity_poly.pdbx_strand_id
1 'polypeptide(L)'
;MQQTKFEGNYRTGIILIIVGAAITLAMAVVASVMFFFSLANVGLYASFMNSAQTGDFELITTTNPEMALVKKISFIFYMIVLIPNIINLIFASQSIKNKATDKKVLIAVLAIIFGGILGIIGGIMILCAPTSTGQCQPKVEIEIKPNPVEPKSDNKNDEVIKEQPTTEKPKPTQPKTEVKKPTAKKVEKTEKPKQLKAEVKKSTVKKVVKSTNLKPAKESNNNAHILTKDLIEKYAAELKKHEEADKLEREAHEKALAATNEKAEQEKMIKAREEAKAKKAQMSIQERTKIDGSDAISEPRSELQKHASSLREQAKELDIKLKDANLRNMTKKELIVYMKTVVIKINA
;
A
#
# COMPACT_ATOMS: atom_id res chain seq x y z
N MET A 1 -14.23 28.51 -9.06
CA MET A 1 -12.97 27.99 -8.51
C MET A 1 -11.84 28.46 -9.41
N GLN A 2 -11.00 29.39 -8.93
CA GLN A 2 -9.81 29.80 -9.69
C GLN A 2 -8.76 28.68 -9.54
N GLN A 3 -8.50 27.94 -10.62
CA GLN A 3 -7.32 27.08 -10.67
C GLN A 3 -6.11 27.99 -10.52
N THR A 4 -5.41 27.88 -9.39
CA THR A 4 -4.22 28.68 -9.15
C THR A 4 -3.17 28.27 -10.19
N LYS A 5 -2.43 29.23 -10.76
CA LYS A 5 -1.33 28.97 -11.72
C LYS A 5 -0.36 27.85 -11.25
N PHE A 6 -0.30 27.63 -9.94
CA PHE A 6 0.43 26.56 -9.29
C PHE A 6 0.03 25.15 -9.73
N GLU A 7 -1.28 24.83 -9.81
CA GLU A 7 -1.73 23.50 -10.25
C GLU A 7 -1.34 23.23 -11.71
N GLY A 8 -1.25 24.28 -12.54
CA GLY A 8 -0.84 24.19 -13.93
C GLY A 8 0.59 23.65 -14.07
N ASN A 9 1.57 24.35 -13.49
CA ASN A 9 2.98 24.00 -13.66
C ASN A 9 3.32 22.62 -13.07
N TYR A 10 2.75 22.29 -11.91
CA TYR A 10 2.96 20.98 -11.29
C TYR A 10 2.39 19.83 -12.14
N ARG A 11 1.15 19.98 -12.63
CA ARG A 11 0.52 18.95 -13.49
C ARG A 11 1.27 18.80 -14.81
N THR A 12 1.66 19.92 -15.43
CA THR A 12 2.47 19.91 -16.65
C THR A 12 3.80 19.18 -16.42
N GLY A 13 4.49 19.47 -15.31
CA GLY A 13 5.73 18.79 -14.95
C GLY A 13 5.57 17.28 -14.79
N ILE A 14 4.52 16.81 -14.09
CA ILE A 14 4.26 15.37 -13.96
C ILE A 14 3.93 14.73 -15.31
N ILE A 15 3.08 15.36 -16.13
CA ILE A 15 2.73 14.85 -17.46
C ILE A 15 4.01 14.70 -18.30
N LEU A 16 4.91 15.68 -18.26
CA LEU A 16 6.18 15.63 -18.98
C LEU A 16 7.05 14.46 -18.51
N ILE A 17 7.11 14.19 -17.20
CA ILE A 17 7.84 13.03 -16.65
C ILE A 17 7.21 11.72 -17.12
N ILE A 18 5.89 11.60 -17.14
CA ILE A 18 5.20 10.39 -17.60
C ILE A 18 5.47 10.14 -19.08
N VAL A 19 5.33 11.17 -19.91
CA VAL A 19 5.61 11.09 -21.36
C VAL A 19 7.09 10.76 -21.61
N GLY A 20 8.00 11.42 -20.91
CA GLY A 20 9.44 11.17 -21.00
C GLY A 20 9.82 9.74 -20.59
N ALA A 21 9.25 9.24 -19.49
CA ALA A 21 9.45 7.87 -19.03
C ALA A 21 8.88 6.85 -20.05
N ALA A 22 7.70 7.11 -20.62
CA ALA A 22 7.10 6.24 -21.63
C ALA A 22 7.94 6.17 -22.91
N ILE A 23 8.46 7.30 -23.41
CA ILE A 23 9.36 7.35 -24.57
C ILE A 23 10.66 6.60 -24.26
N THR A 24 11.25 6.82 -23.09
CA THR A 24 12.49 6.13 -22.67
C THR A 24 12.28 4.63 -22.60
N LEU A 25 11.13 4.19 -22.08
CA LEU A 25 10.78 2.76 -22.01
C LEU A 25 10.56 2.17 -23.41
N ALA A 26 9.87 2.88 -24.31
CA ALA A 26 9.69 2.45 -25.69
C ALA A 26 11.03 2.32 -26.44
N MET A 27 11.92 3.30 -26.27
CA MET A 27 13.27 3.26 -26.84
C MET A 27 14.10 2.11 -26.26
N ALA A 28 14.00 1.83 -24.96
CA ALA A 28 14.67 0.70 -24.33
C ALA A 28 14.18 -0.64 -24.91
N VAL A 29 12.89 -0.79 -25.18
CA VAL A 29 12.33 -1.98 -25.85
C VAL A 29 12.85 -2.12 -27.27
N VAL A 30 12.84 -1.04 -28.06
CA VAL A 30 13.37 -1.05 -29.44
C VAL A 30 14.86 -1.38 -29.46
N ALA A 31 15.65 -0.77 -28.58
CA ALA A 31 17.07 -1.04 -28.45
C ALA A 31 17.34 -2.49 -28.03
N SER A 32 16.53 -3.04 -27.12
CA SER A 32 16.60 -4.45 -26.71
C SER A 32 16.34 -5.38 -27.90
N VAL A 33 15.30 -5.14 -28.68
CA VAL A 33 14.98 -5.94 -29.89
C VAL A 33 16.12 -5.86 -30.91
N MET A 34 16.64 -4.66 -31.20
CA MET A 34 17.78 -4.47 -32.10
C MET A 34 19.04 -5.18 -31.61
N PHE A 35 19.29 -5.16 -30.30
CA PHE A 35 20.41 -5.85 -29.68
C PHE A 35 20.29 -7.38 -29.80
N PHE A 36 19.10 -7.94 -29.52
CA PHE A 36 18.86 -9.37 -29.72
C PHE A 36 18.98 -9.79 -31.18
N PHE A 37 18.49 -8.97 -32.11
CA PHE A 37 18.62 -9.21 -33.55
C PHE A 37 20.09 -9.20 -33.99
N SER A 38 20.88 -8.25 -33.47
CA SER A 38 22.31 -8.17 -33.72
C SER A 38 23.05 -9.41 -33.18
N LEU A 39 22.71 -9.86 -31.97
CA LEU A 39 23.28 -11.08 -31.39
C LEU A 39 22.92 -12.34 -32.19
N ALA A 40 21.68 -12.43 -32.70
CA ALA A 40 21.25 -13.54 -33.55
C ALA A 40 22.02 -13.56 -34.87
N ASN A 41 22.19 -12.38 -35.50
CA ASN A 41 22.93 -12.26 -36.74
C ASN A 41 24.42 -12.62 -36.57
N VAL A 42 25.07 -12.17 -35.50
CA VAL A 42 26.49 -12.53 -35.23
C VAL A 42 26.65 -14.05 -35.09
N GLY A 43 25.72 -14.73 -34.40
CA GLY A 43 25.73 -16.19 -34.31
C GLY A 43 25.56 -16.87 -35.67
N LEU A 44 24.64 -16.37 -36.50
CA LEU A 44 24.39 -16.91 -37.84
C LEU A 44 25.59 -16.72 -38.77
N TYR A 45 26.21 -15.53 -38.78
CA TYR A 45 27.41 -15.26 -39.59
C TYR A 45 28.60 -16.12 -39.16
N ALA A 46 28.81 -16.32 -37.86
CA ALA A 46 29.87 -17.18 -37.35
C ALA A 46 29.68 -18.65 -37.77
N SER A 47 28.45 -19.17 -37.68
CA SER A 47 28.13 -20.52 -38.14
C SER A 47 28.30 -20.67 -39.65
N PHE A 48 27.90 -19.67 -40.44
CA PHE A 48 28.05 -19.71 -41.89
C PHE A 48 29.53 -19.75 -42.31
N MET A 49 30.36 -18.88 -41.73
CA MET A 49 31.81 -18.83 -42.03
C MET A 49 32.54 -20.12 -41.63
N ASN A 50 32.20 -20.75 -40.50
CA ASN A 50 32.79 -22.04 -40.11
C ASN A 50 32.33 -23.17 -41.03
N SER A 51 31.04 -23.21 -41.41
CA SER A 51 30.52 -24.28 -42.28
C SER A 51 31.19 -24.30 -43.66
N ALA A 52 31.54 -23.13 -44.20
CA ALA A 52 32.27 -23.02 -45.46
C ALA A 52 33.69 -23.64 -45.42
N GLN A 53 34.26 -23.81 -44.22
CA GLN A 53 35.62 -24.32 -44.05
C GLN A 53 35.66 -25.81 -43.71
N THR A 54 34.65 -26.34 -43.01
CA THR A 54 34.65 -27.74 -42.53
C THR A 54 33.69 -28.68 -43.24
N GLY A 55 32.77 -28.18 -44.09
CA GLY A 55 31.82 -29.01 -44.85
C GLY A 55 30.70 -29.65 -44.02
N ASP A 56 30.86 -29.74 -42.70
CA ASP A 56 29.85 -30.26 -41.79
C ASP A 56 29.11 -29.13 -41.05
N PHE A 57 27.79 -29.06 -41.21
CA PHE A 57 26.91 -28.12 -40.53
C PHE A 57 26.52 -28.67 -39.16
N GLU A 58 27.45 -28.71 -38.22
CA GLU A 58 27.05 -28.80 -36.81
C GLU A 58 26.54 -27.42 -36.36
N LEU A 59 25.38 -27.40 -35.68
CA LEU A 59 24.87 -26.20 -35.02
C LEU A 59 25.78 -25.90 -33.83
N ILE A 60 26.92 -25.27 -34.08
CA ILE A 60 27.85 -24.90 -33.04
C ILE A 60 27.21 -23.77 -32.22
N THR A 61 26.49 -24.16 -31.17
CA THR A 61 26.17 -23.29 -30.05
C THR A 61 27.48 -23.00 -29.32
N THR A 62 28.33 -22.15 -29.92
CA THR A 62 29.61 -21.75 -29.36
C THR A 62 29.36 -21.08 -28.02
N THR A 63 29.51 -21.86 -26.95
CA THR A 63 29.53 -21.45 -25.55
C THR A 63 30.85 -20.75 -25.25
N ASN A 64 31.23 -19.75 -26.05
CA ASN A 64 32.36 -18.91 -25.71
C ASN A 64 32.01 -18.20 -24.39
N PRO A 65 32.73 -18.49 -23.29
CA PRO A 65 32.37 -17.99 -21.97
C PRO A 65 32.39 -16.45 -21.93
N GLU A 66 33.20 -15.83 -22.78
CA GLU A 66 33.27 -14.37 -22.95
C GLU A 66 31.96 -13.78 -23.48
N MET A 67 31.32 -14.41 -24.49
CA MET A 67 30.04 -13.94 -25.04
C MET A 67 28.89 -14.14 -24.04
N ALA A 68 28.97 -15.18 -23.20
CA ALA A 68 28.02 -15.37 -22.11
C ALA A 68 28.15 -14.26 -21.04
N LEU A 69 29.37 -13.82 -20.73
CA LEU A 69 29.62 -12.71 -19.82
C LEU A 69 29.05 -11.38 -20.38
N VAL A 70 29.32 -11.07 -21.65
CA VAL A 70 28.81 -9.84 -22.30
C VAL A 70 27.29 -9.79 -22.29
N LYS A 71 26.61 -10.92 -22.59
CA LYS A 71 25.14 -11.01 -22.49
C LYS A 71 24.63 -10.73 -21.08
N LYS A 72 25.28 -11.30 -20.05
CA LYS A 72 24.92 -11.07 -18.64
C LYS A 72 25.11 -9.61 -18.23
N ILE A 73 26.25 -8.99 -18.58
CA ILE A 73 26.54 -7.58 -18.27
C ILE A 73 25.54 -6.67 -18.98
N SER A 74 25.26 -6.91 -20.26
CA SER A 74 24.27 -6.13 -21.01
C SER A 74 22.87 -6.24 -20.41
N PHE A 75 22.47 -7.43 -19.94
CA PHE A 75 21.19 -7.63 -19.27
C PHE A 75 21.10 -6.90 -17.92
N ILE A 76 22.18 -6.93 -17.13
CA ILE A 76 22.26 -6.19 -15.86
C ILE A 76 22.14 -4.69 -16.12
N PHE A 77 22.87 -4.16 -17.10
CA PHE A 77 22.79 -2.75 -17.49
C PHE A 77 21.38 -2.35 -17.91
N TYR A 78 20.71 -3.19 -18.70
CA TYR A 78 19.31 -2.98 -19.07
C TYR A 78 18.38 -2.90 -17.85
N MET A 79 18.53 -3.81 -16.88
CA MET A 79 17.72 -3.79 -15.66
C MET A 79 17.97 -2.54 -14.80
N ILE A 80 19.22 -2.08 -14.73
CA ILE A 80 19.58 -0.83 -14.03
C ILE A 80 18.89 0.38 -14.65
N VAL A 81 18.67 0.40 -15.96
CA VAL A 81 17.96 1.50 -16.65
C VAL A 81 16.44 1.32 -16.59
N LEU A 82 15.94 0.09 -16.67
CA LEU A 82 14.51 -0.21 -16.73
C LEU A 82 13.81 0.02 -15.38
N ILE A 83 14.36 -0.52 -14.30
CA ILE A 83 13.71 -0.54 -12.98
C ILE A 83 13.43 0.89 -12.46
N PRO A 84 14.38 1.83 -12.48
CA PRO A 84 14.12 3.21 -12.02
C PRO A 84 13.06 3.93 -12.85
N ASN A 85 13.00 3.68 -14.16
CA ASN A 85 11.99 4.27 -15.04
C ASN A 85 10.58 3.76 -14.75
N ILE A 86 10.42 2.47 -14.43
CA ILE A 86 9.13 1.92 -13.99
C ILE A 86 8.72 2.52 -12.64
N ILE A 87 9.65 2.62 -11.68
CA ILE A 87 9.40 3.23 -10.36
C ILE A 87 8.97 4.70 -10.51
N ASN A 88 9.65 5.46 -11.37
CA ASN A 88 9.30 6.84 -11.71
C ASN A 88 7.86 6.94 -12.25
N LEU A 89 7.49 6.05 -13.17
CA LEU A 89 6.16 6.02 -13.76
C LEU A 89 5.08 5.72 -12.71
N ILE A 90 5.33 4.77 -11.80
CA ILE A 90 4.40 4.42 -10.72
C ILE A 90 4.22 5.59 -9.76
N PHE A 91 5.31 6.23 -9.32
CA PHE A 91 5.21 7.36 -8.40
C PHE A 91 4.57 8.59 -9.02
N ALA A 92 4.90 8.91 -10.28
CA ALA A 92 4.25 9.97 -11.04
C ALA A 92 2.74 9.72 -11.14
N SER A 93 2.33 8.49 -11.49
CA SER A 93 0.92 8.09 -11.58
C SER A 93 0.18 8.19 -10.24
N GLN A 94 0.80 7.74 -9.15
CA GLN A 94 0.23 7.86 -7.81
C GLN A 94 0.10 9.32 -7.36
N SER A 95 1.07 10.17 -7.74
CA SER A 95 1.05 11.59 -7.39
C SER A 95 -0.13 12.32 -8.04
N ILE A 96 -0.44 12.03 -9.31
CA ILE A 96 -1.64 12.55 -9.98
C ILE A 96 -2.91 12.14 -9.23
N LYS A 97 -3.00 10.86 -8.86
CA LYS A 97 -4.21 10.30 -8.23
C LYS A 97 -4.46 10.87 -6.84
N ASN A 98 -3.41 11.01 -6.04
CA ASN A 98 -3.53 11.40 -4.64
C ASN A 98 -3.50 12.92 -4.42
N LYS A 99 -3.14 13.72 -5.44
CA LYS A 99 -2.92 15.18 -5.35
C LYS A 99 -1.98 15.58 -4.20
N ALA A 100 -1.21 14.64 -3.67
CA ALA A 100 -0.30 14.86 -2.55
C ALA A 100 1.02 15.43 -3.08
N THR A 101 1.41 16.61 -2.57
CA THR A 101 2.63 17.30 -2.98
C THR A 101 3.85 16.90 -2.14
N ASP A 102 3.64 16.08 -1.13
CA ASP A 102 4.61 15.67 -0.11
C ASP A 102 5.80 14.91 -0.73
N LYS A 103 5.56 14.25 -1.88
CA LYS A 103 6.57 13.47 -2.61
C LYS A 103 7.16 14.19 -3.82
N LYS A 104 6.84 15.48 -4.04
CA LYS A 104 7.26 16.20 -5.26
C LYS A 104 8.77 16.26 -5.44
N VAL A 105 9.52 16.48 -4.36
CA VAL A 105 10.98 16.61 -4.40
C VAL A 105 11.60 15.27 -4.76
N LEU A 106 11.11 14.19 -4.14
CA LEU A 106 11.56 12.83 -4.44
C LEU A 106 11.33 12.51 -5.93
N ILE A 107 10.11 12.72 -6.43
CA ILE A 107 9.75 12.43 -7.84
C ILE A 107 10.61 13.26 -8.80
N ALA A 108 10.83 14.55 -8.50
CA ALA A 108 11.63 15.41 -9.36
C ALA A 108 13.11 14.98 -9.41
N VAL A 109 13.73 14.66 -8.27
CA VAL A 109 15.13 14.19 -8.21
C VAL A 109 15.29 12.88 -8.99
N LEU A 110 14.35 11.95 -8.81
CA LEU A 110 14.37 10.64 -9.46
C LEU A 110 14.13 10.77 -10.98
N ALA A 111 13.33 11.74 -11.42
CA ALA A 111 13.17 12.07 -12.84
C ALA A 111 14.41 12.73 -13.46
N ILE A 112 15.16 13.55 -12.71
CA ILE A 112 16.40 14.17 -13.18
C ILE A 112 17.51 13.14 -13.37
N ILE A 113 17.65 12.20 -12.44
CA ILE A 113 18.70 11.17 -12.49
C ILE A 113 18.44 10.15 -13.61
N PHE A 114 17.18 9.74 -13.80
CA PHE A 114 16.86 8.59 -14.65
C PHE A 114 16.02 8.89 -15.90
N GLY A 115 15.36 10.06 -15.99
CA GLY A 115 14.35 10.33 -17.01
C GLY A 115 14.87 10.98 -18.31
N GLY A 116 16.18 11.05 -18.51
CA GLY A 116 16.78 11.67 -19.70
C GLY A 116 16.41 13.15 -19.84
N ILE A 117 16.44 13.70 -21.06
CA ILE A 117 16.21 15.13 -21.32
C ILE A 117 14.82 15.57 -20.86
N LEU A 118 13.77 14.81 -21.20
CA LEU A 118 12.39 15.14 -20.82
C LEU A 118 12.16 15.00 -19.31
N GLY A 119 12.77 14.00 -18.66
CA GLY A 119 12.73 13.85 -17.21
C GLY A 119 13.43 14.99 -16.48
N ILE A 120 14.56 15.48 -17.01
CA ILE A 120 15.27 16.65 -16.48
C ILE A 120 14.38 17.89 -16.56
N ILE A 121 13.81 18.18 -17.74
CA ILE A 121 12.92 19.35 -17.92
C ILE A 121 11.70 19.25 -17.00
N GLY A 122 11.04 18.09 -16.97
CA GLY A 122 9.88 17.85 -16.11
C GLY A 122 10.22 17.96 -14.61
N GLY A 123 11.36 17.43 -14.19
CA GLY A 123 11.86 17.53 -12.83
C GLY A 123 12.14 18.97 -12.40
N ILE A 124 12.78 19.77 -13.26
CA ILE A 124 13.02 21.20 -13.01
C ILE A 124 11.69 21.95 -12.89
N MET A 125 10.71 21.69 -13.78
CA MET A 125 9.38 22.32 -13.68
C MET A 125 8.66 21.98 -12.36
N ILE A 126 8.79 20.74 -11.86
CA ILE A 126 8.22 20.35 -10.56
C ILE A 126 8.95 21.05 -9.41
N LEU A 127 10.27 21.21 -9.47
CA LEU A 127 11.05 21.91 -8.44
C LEU A 127 10.78 23.42 -8.40
N CYS A 128 10.55 24.04 -9.57
CA CYS A 128 10.19 25.44 -9.66
C CYS A 128 8.72 25.71 -9.28
N ALA A 129 7.89 24.68 -9.10
CA ALA A 129 6.51 24.85 -8.67
C ALA A 129 6.51 25.33 -7.20
N PRO A 130 5.98 26.54 -6.90
CA PRO A 130 6.06 27.13 -5.57
C PRO A 130 5.46 26.19 -4.53
N THR A 131 6.25 25.80 -3.53
CA THR A 131 5.73 24.89 -2.52
C THR A 131 4.53 25.52 -1.84
N SER A 132 3.36 24.88 -1.90
CA SER A 132 2.19 25.25 -1.10
C SER A 132 2.44 24.91 0.37
N THR A 133 3.50 25.47 0.94
CA THR A 133 3.84 25.43 2.37
C THR A 133 2.98 26.42 3.16
N GLY A 134 2.09 27.18 2.51
CA GLY A 134 1.13 28.08 3.15
C GLY A 134 -0.25 27.46 3.29
N GLN A 135 -0.54 26.88 4.46
CA GLN A 135 -1.81 26.87 5.22
C GLN A 135 -2.04 25.55 5.97
N CYS A 136 -1.29 25.37 7.05
CA CYS A 136 -1.84 24.92 8.33
C CYS A 136 -0.89 25.36 9.47
N GLN A 137 -0.47 26.64 9.45
CA GLN A 137 -0.21 27.31 10.71
C GLN A 137 -1.61 27.66 11.23
N PRO A 138 -2.05 27.13 12.39
CA PRO A 138 -3.28 27.59 12.99
C PRO A 138 -3.16 29.10 13.16
N LYS A 139 -4.05 29.85 12.52
CA LYS A 139 -4.25 31.25 12.82
C LYS A 139 -4.69 31.27 14.30
N VAL A 140 -3.74 31.46 15.20
CA VAL A 140 -4.01 31.82 16.59
C VAL A 140 -4.54 33.24 16.49
N GLU A 141 -5.83 33.35 16.22
CA GLU A 141 -6.60 34.57 16.41
C GLU A 141 -6.66 34.74 17.93
N ILE A 142 -5.66 35.44 18.47
CA ILE A 142 -5.71 35.95 19.83
C ILE A 142 -6.86 36.96 19.83
N GLU A 143 -8.05 36.47 20.16
CA GLU A 143 -9.22 37.27 20.48
C GLU A 143 -8.90 38.06 21.75
N ILE A 144 -8.31 39.25 21.60
CA ILE A 144 -8.22 40.21 22.69
C ILE A 144 -9.64 40.74 22.91
N LYS A 145 -10.35 40.18 23.89
CA LYS A 145 -11.61 40.72 24.38
C LYS A 145 -11.37 42.13 24.94
N PRO A 146 -12.01 43.19 24.40
CA PRO A 146 -12.10 44.44 25.13
C PRO A 146 -13.09 44.26 26.29
N ASN A 147 -12.61 44.60 27.48
CA ASN A 147 -13.35 44.66 28.74
C ASN A 147 -14.41 45.78 28.66
N PRO A 148 -15.65 45.59 29.16
CA PRO A 148 -16.67 46.65 29.13
C PRO A 148 -16.47 47.59 30.31
N VAL A 149 -16.29 48.88 30.02
CA VAL A 149 -16.40 49.96 31.00
C VAL A 149 -17.58 50.82 30.57
N GLU A 150 -18.65 50.79 31.36
CA GLU A 150 -19.71 51.80 31.34
C GLU A 150 -19.12 53.18 31.69
N PRO A 151 -19.68 54.28 31.16
CA PRO A 151 -20.55 55.05 32.05
C PRO A 151 -21.81 55.64 31.40
N LYS A 152 -22.76 55.92 32.28
CA LYS A 152 -24.02 56.67 32.16
C LYS A 152 -23.81 58.07 31.57
N SER A 153 -24.76 58.56 30.77
CA SER A 153 -25.87 59.48 31.17
C SER A 153 -26.28 60.44 30.05
N ASP A 154 -27.60 60.64 29.98
CA ASP A 154 -28.33 61.81 29.50
C ASP A 154 -28.18 62.25 28.03
N ASN A 155 -29.25 62.12 27.24
CA ASN A 155 -30.10 63.28 26.95
C ASN A 155 -31.41 62.91 26.22
N LYS A 156 -32.44 63.70 26.53
CA LYS A 156 -33.77 63.80 25.92
C LYS A 156 -33.74 63.94 24.39
N ASN A 157 -34.71 63.37 23.71
CA ASN A 157 -35.82 64.15 23.12
C ASN A 157 -36.91 63.26 22.51
N ASP A 158 -38.10 63.86 22.55
CA ASP A 158 -39.41 63.40 22.12
C ASP A 158 -39.47 63.01 20.62
N GLU A 159 -40.29 62.01 20.27
CA GLU A 159 -41.47 62.24 19.43
C GLU A 159 -42.36 60.98 19.30
N VAL A 160 -43.57 61.13 19.82
CA VAL A 160 -44.90 60.66 19.40
C VAL A 160 -44.98 59.82 18.11
N ILE A 161 -45.67 58.67 18.15
CA ILE A 161 -46.83 58.28 17.30
C ILE A 161 -47.38 56.88 17.68
N LYS A 162 -48.59 56.90 18.25
CA LYS A 162 -49.79 56.01 18.17
C LYS A 162 -49.74 54.48 17.99
N GLU A 163 -50.39 53.81 18.97
CA GLU A 163 -51.52 52.83 18.92
C GLU A 163 -51.42 51.56 18.04
N GLN A 164 -51.19 50.37 18.63
CA GLN A 164 -52.16 49.28 18.99
C GLN A 164 -52.38 48.18 17.90
N PRO A 165 -52.86 46.95 18.19
CA PRO A 165 -52.59 46.05 19.32
C PRO A 165 -52.43 44.53 18.94
N THR A 166 -52.20 43.70 19.97
CA THR A 166 -52.50 42.24 20.12
C THR A 166 -51.73 41.17 19.32
N THR A 167 -51.02 40.29 20.04
CA THR A 167 -51.50 38.91 20.34
C THR A 167 -50.58 38.18 21.33
N GLU A 168 -51.21 37.62 22.36
CA GLU A 168 -50.63 36.69 23.35
C GLU A 168 -50.21 35.35 22.70
N LYS A 169 -49.20 34.69 23.31
CA LYS A 169 -49.10 33.26 23.75
C LYS A 169 -47.69 32.67 23.52
N PRO A 170 -47.31 31.55 24.17
CA PRO A 170 -46.65 31.54 25.46
C PRO A 170 -45.21 31.01 25.45
N LYS A 171 -44.50 31.36 26.52
CA LYS A 171 -43.17 30.91 26.96
C LYS A 171 -43.14 29.39 27.23
N PRO A 172 -42.22 28.60 26.64
CA PRO A 172 -42.01 27.22 27.07
C PRO A 172 -41.00 27.16 28.22
N THR A 173 -41.48 26.63 29.33
CA THR A 173 -40.73 26.19 30.50
C THR A 173 -39.71 25.10 30.11
N GLN A 174 -38.43 25.34 30.36
CA GLN A 174 -37.38 24.33 30.21
C GLN A 174 -37.41 23.38 31.43
N PRO A 175 -37.46 22.04 31.24
CA PRO A 175 -37.17 21.09 32.30
C PRO A 175 -35.64 20.98 32.49
N LYS A 176 -35.17 21.26 33.70
CA LYS A 176 -33.85 20.84 34.18
C LYS A 176 -33.80 19.31 34.18
N THR A 177 -32.98 18.71 33.32
CA THR A 177 -32.62 17.29 33.43
C THR A 177 -31.21 17.20 34.03
N GLU A 178 -31.12 16.60 35.22
CA GLU A 178 -29.88 16.27 35.90
C GLU A 178 -29.01 15.34 35.07
N VAL A 179 -27.79 15.77 34.79
CA VAL A 179 -26.75 14.94 34.17
C VAL A 179 -26.14 14.03 35.24
N LYS A 180 -26.57 12.76 35.27
CA LYS A 180 -25.86 11.69 36.00
C LYS A 180 -24.56 11.34 35.26
N LYS A 181 -23.45 11.63 35.95
CA LYS A 181 -22.07 11.23 35.65
C LYS A 181 -21.93 9.69 35.54
N PRO A 182 -21.45 9.13 34.42
CA PRO A 182 -21.06 7.72 34.37
C PRO A 182 -19.65 7.54 34.95
N THR A 183 -19.60 6.71 35.98
CA THR A 183 -18.43 6.21 36.70
C THR A 183 -17.51 5.40 35.77
N ALA A 184 -16.22 5.72 35.79
CA ALA A 184 -15.18 4.99 35.05
C ALA A 184 -15.08 3.53 35.54
N LYS A 185 -15.35 2.56 34.66
CA LYS A 185 -15.17 1.14 34.92
C LYS A 185 -13.79 0.68 34.41
N LYS A 186 -12.88 0.58 35.37
CA LYS A 186 -11.76 -0.37 35.52
C LYS A 186 -11.27 -1.08 34.25
N VAL A 187 -10.07 -0.69 33.82
CA VAL A 187 -9.22 -1.36 32.82
C VAL A 187 -8.88 -2.77 33.31
N GLU A 188 -9.25 -3.76 32.52
CA GLU A 188 -8.90 -5.16 32.72
C GLU A 188 -7.49 -5.43 32.17
N LYS A 189 -6.75 -6.21 32.95
CA LYS A 189 -5.32 -6.45 32.88
C LYS A 189 -4.97 -7.28 31.65
N THR A 190 -4.19 -6.71 30.73
CA THR A 190 -3.64 -7.44 29.58
C THR A 190 -2.64 -8.48 30.06
N GLU A 191 -2.99 -9.76 29.97
CA GLU A 191 -2.08 -10.87 30.17
C GLU A 191 -1.02 -10.92 29.06
N LYS A 192 0.23 -11.03 29.49
CA LYS A 192 1.43 -11.21 28.66
C LYS A 192 1.35 -12.60 28.00
N PRO A 193 1.56 -12.73 26.67
CA PRO A 193 1.66 -14.05 26.06
C PRO A 193 2.93 -14.75 26.55
N LYS A 194 2.70 -15.91 27.18
CA LYS A 194 3.70 -16.85 27.66
C LYS A 194 4.52 -17.32 26.46
N GLN A 195 5.82 -17.01 26.46
CA GLN A 195 6.78 -17.52 25.47
C GLN A 195 6.80 -19.06 25.54
N LEU A 196 6.20 -19.71 24.55
CA LEU A 196 6.38 -21.14 24.31
C LEU A 196 7.80 -21.34 23.79
N LYS A 197 8.66 -21.72 24.73
CA LYS A 197 10.02 -22.20 24.51
C LYS A 197 9.93 -23.49 23.70
N ALA A 198 10.18 -23.40 22.39
CA ALA A 198 10.28 -24.56 21.53
C ALA A 198 11.50 -25.39 22.00
N GLU A 199 11.21 -26.49 22.67
CA GLU A 199 12.17 -27.49 23.11
C GLU A 199 12.70 -28.20 21.86
N VAL A 200 13.85 -27.76 21.36
CA VAL A 200 14.60 -28.47 20.32
C VAL A 200 15.07 -29.79 20.93
N LYS A 201 14.27 -30.85 20.73
CA LYS A 201 14.69 -32.23 20.98
C LYS A 201 15.83 -32.57 20.03
N LYS A 202 17.05 -32.33 20.51
CA LYS A 202 18.29 -32.79 19.93
C LYS A 202 18.26 -34.32 19.93
N SER A 203 17.86 -34.91 18.81
CA SER A 203 17.94 -36.34 18.56
C SER A 203 19.42 -36.74 18.53
N THR A 204 19.95 -37.10 19.69
CA THR A 204 21.23 -37.80 19.82
C THR A 204 21.07 -39.19 19.24
N VAL A 205 21.43 -39.35 17.97
CA VAL A 205 21.67 -40.66 17.36
C VAL A 205 22.87 -41.29 18.06
N LYS A 206 22.60 -42.21 18.99
CA LYS A 206 23.59 -43.11 19.56
C LYS A 206 24.21 -43.94 18.43
N LYS A 207 25.44 -43.63 18.05
CA LYS A 207 26.28 -44.44 17.17
C LYS A 207 26.64 -45.73 17.91
N VAL A 208 25.82 -46.76 17.75
CA VAL A 208 26.11 -48.14 18.21
C VAL A 208 27.12 -48.74 17.24
N VAL A 209 28.40 -48.68 17.62
CA VAL A 209 29.48 -49.40 16.94
C VAL A 209 29.38 -50.87 17.36
N LYS A 210 28.72 -51.69 16.53
CA LYS A 210 28.75 -53.15 16.69
C LYS A 210 29.94 -53.68 15.91
N SER A 211 31.03 -53.93 16.63
CA SER A 211 32.24 -54.60 16.15
C SER A 211 31.91 -56.07 15.87
N THR A 212 31.78 -56.43 14.59
CA THR A 212 31.59 -57.81 14.15
C THR A 212 32.96 -58.38 13.76
N ASN A 213 33.44 -59.32 14.57
CA ASN A 213 34.69 -60.05 14.38
C ASN A 213 34.48 -61.11 13.27
N LEU A 214 35.14 -60.96 12.12
CA LEU A 214 35.06 -61.91 11.00
C LEU A 214 36.39 -62.63 10.79
N LYS A 215 36.28 -63.95 10.81
CA LYS A 215 37.31 -64.98 10.59
C LYS A 215 37.70 -65.01 9.09
N PRO A 216 38.99 -65.14 8.72
CA PRO A 216 39.40 -65.12 7.32
C PRO A 216 39.10 -66.48 6.67
N ALA A 217 38.18 -66.49 5.69
CA ALA A 217 37.94 -67.64 4.81
C ALA A 217 38.58 -67.36 3.45
N LYS A 218 39.37 -68.33 2.98
CA LYS A 218 40.14 -68.29 1.73
C LYS A 218 39.24 -68.26 0.49
N GLU A 219 39.57 -67.31 -0.38
CA GLU A 219 39.58 -67.32 -1.85
C GLU A 219 38.50 -68.12 -2.62
N SER A 220 37.62 -67.36 -3.28
CA SER A 220 37.28 -67.58 -4.69
C SER A 220 37.33 -66.22 -5.40
N ASN A 221 38.32 -66.06 -6.28
CA ASN A 221 38.87 -64.78 -6.76
C ASN A 221 38.01 -64.05 -7.84
N ASN A 222 36.75 -64.45 -8.02
CA ASN A 222 35.86 -63.83 -9.03
C ASN A 222 34.59 -63.17 -8.46
N ASN A 223 34.33 -63.23 -7.14
CA ASN A 223 33.09 -62.69 -6.53
C ASN A 223 33.27 -61.40 -5.71
N ALA A 224 34.50 -60.93 -5.47
CA ALA A 224 34.76 -59.71 -4.70
C ALA A 224 34.21 -58.45 -5.40
N HIS A 225 34.22 -58.44 -6.73
CA HIS A 225 33.80 -57.29 -7.54
C HIS A 225 32.26 -57.12 -7.59
N ILE A 226 31.49 -58.19 -7.35
CA ILE A 226 30.03 -58.16 -7.27
C ILE A 226 29.61 -57.55 -5.94
N LEU A 227 30.25 -57.98 -4.84
CA LEU A 227 29.92 -57.51 -3.49
C LEU A 227 30.19 -56.02 -3.28
N THR A 228 31.18 -55.45 -3.98
CA THR A 228 31.44 -54.00 -3.97
C THR A 228 30.39 -53.19 -4.73
N LYS A 229 29.82 -53.73 -5.82
CA LYS A 229 28.80 -53.02 -6.60
C LYS A 229 27.51 -52.86 -5.81
N ASP A 230 27.04 -53.94 -5.18
CA ASP A 230 25.84 -53.91 -4.34
C ASP A 230 25.96 -52.95 -3.15
N LEU A 231 27.17 -52.83 -2.58
CA LEU A 231 27.43 -51.92 -1.47
C LEU A 231 27.38 -50.46 -1.93
N ILE A 232 28.02 -50.14 -3.07
CA ILE A 232 28.02 -48.80 -3.66
C ILE A 232 26.60 -48.40 -4.05
N GLU A 233 25.81 -49.32 -4.62
CA GLU A 233 24.43 -49.05 -5.01
C GLU A 233 23.54 -48.78 -3.79
N LYS A 234 23.71 -49.53 -2.69
CA LYS A 234 23.02 -49.26 -1.42
C LYS A 234 23.36 -47.89 -0.84
N TYR A 235 24.64 -47.51 -0.81
CA TYR A 235 25.05 -46.19 -0.33
C TYR A 235 24.54 -45.06 -1.23
N ALA A 236 24.55 -45.25 -2.55
CA ALA A 236 24.00 -44.26 -3.49
C ALA A 236 22.48 -44.09 -3.31
N ALA A 237 21.74 -45.18 -3.08
CA ALA A 237 20.30 -45.13 -2.80
C ALA A 237 19.99 -44.46 -1.46
N GLU A 238 20.80 -44.72 -0.43
CA GLU A 238 20.65 -44.10 0.89
C GLU A 238 20.99 -42.60 0.85
N LEU A 239 22.03 -42.20 0.09
CA LEU A 239 22.38 -40.79 -0.11
C LEU A 239 21.26 -40.02 -0.82
N LYS A 240 20.66 -40.60 -1.87
CA LYS A 240 19.50 -39.99 -2.55
C LYS A 240 18.30 -39.82 -1.62
N LYS A 241 18.01 -40.80 -0.76
CA LYS A 241 16.93 -40.68 0.23
C LYS A 241 17.21 -39.57 1.25
N HIS A 242 18.47 -39.38 1.66
CA HIS A 242 18.84 -38.30 2.56
C HIS A 242 18.72 -36.93 1.90
N GLU A 243 19.15 -36.80 0.63
CA GLU A 243 19.02 -35.56 -0.13
C GLU A 243 17.55 -35.17 -0.37
N GLU A 244 16.69 -36.15 -0.66
CA GLU A 244 15.24 -35.92 -0.81
C GLU A 244 14.58 -35.51 0.51
N ALA A 245 14.97 -36.15 1.62
CA ALA A 245 14.48 -35.77 2.96
C ALA A 245 14.92 -34.35 3.35
N ASP A 246 16.19 -34.01 3.16
CA ASP A 246 16.72 -32.67 3.45
C ASP A 246 16.04 -31.60 2.59
N LYS A 247 15.73 -31.91 1.33
CA LYS A 247 15.00 -31.01 0.44
C LYS A 247 13.57 -30.78 0.94
N LEU A 248 12.88 -31.84 1.36
CA LEU A 248 11.52 -31.74 1.86
C LEU A 248 11.46 -30.96 3.19
N GLU A 249 12.44 -31.15 4.08
CA GLU A 249 12.55 -30.36 5.33
C GLU A 249 12.81 -28.87 5.05
N ARG A 250 13.69 -28.54 4.09
CA ARG A 250 13.94 -27.14 3.70
C ARG A 250 12.70 -26.49 3.10
N GLU A 251 12.00 -27.18 2.20
CA GLU A 251 10.76 -26.67 1.60
C GLU A 251 9.65 -26.47 2.65
N ALA A 252 9.53 -27.40 3.62
CA ALA A 252 8.56 -27.26 4.71
C ALA A 252 8.89 -26.07 5.62
N HIS A 253 10.17 -25.87 5.94
CA HIS A 253 10.62 -24.74 6.76
C HIS A 253 10.43 -23.40 6.04
N GLU A 254 10.76 -23.32 4.76
CA GLU A 254 10.54 -22.11 3.95
C GLU A 254 9.05 -21.76 3.85
N LYS A 255 8.18 -22.75 3.60
CA LYS A 255 6.72 -22.55 3.60
C LYS A 255 6.19 -22.09 4.96
N ALA A 256 6.73 -22.62 6.05
CA ALA A 256 6.36 -22.18 7.40
C ALA A 256 6.76 -20.72 7.65
N LEU A 257 7.97 -20.32 7.25
CA LEU A 257 8.43 -18.94 7.36
C LEU A 257 7.59 -17.98 6.51
N ALA A 258 7.28 -18.35 5.27
CA ALA A 258 6.42 -17.55 4.39
C ALA A 258 5.03 -17.35 4.99
N ALA A 259 4.40 -18.42 5.52
CA ALA A 259 3.09 -18.34 6.14
C ALA A 259 3.09 -17.48 7.43
N THR A 260 4.18 -17.49 8.21
CA THR A 260 4.29 -16.61 9.39
C THR A 260 4.44 -15.14 9.02
N ASN A 261 5.19 -14.82 7.96
CA ASN A 261 5.36 -13.44 7.49
C ASN A 261 4.05 -12.88 6.93
N GLU A 262 3.30 -13.66 6.14
CA GLU A 262 2.02 -13.21 5.58
C GLU A 262 0.99 -12.91 6.69
N LYS A 263 0.89 -13.77 7.71
CA LYS A 263 -0.01 -13.53 8.86
C LYS A 263 0.39 -12.26 9.62
N ALA A 264 1.69 -12.03 9.85
CA ALA A 264 2.17 -10.84 10.53
C ALA A 264 1.89 -9.55 9.73
N GLU A 265 1.96 -9.59 8.41
CA GLU A 265 1.61 -8.46 7.54
C GLU A 265 0.10 -8.19 7.51
N GLN A 266 -0.72 -9.24 7.44
CA GLN A 266 -2.17 -9.11 7.51
C GLN A 266 -2.62 -8.50 8.84
N GLU A 267 -2.05 -8.94 9.97
CA GLU A 267 -2.34 -8.40 11.29
C GLU A 267 -1.95 -6.91 11.41
N LYS A 268 -0.77 -6.53 10.88
CA LYS A 268 -0.35 -5.13 10.80
C LYS A 268 -1.33 -4.28 9.97
N MET A 269 -1.83 -4.81 8.86
CA MET A 269 -2.81 -4.10 8.02
C MET A 269 -4.17 -3.95 8.71
N ILE A 270 -4.64 -4.97 9.44
CA ILE A 270 -5.87 -4.90 10.23
C ILE A 270 -5.73 -3.86 11.33
N LYS A 271 -4.64 -3.92 12.10
CA LYS A 271 -4.36 -2.97 13.18
C LYS A 271 -4.24 -1.53 12.67
N ALA A 272 -3.53 -1.31 11.57
CA ALA A 272 -3.43 0.02 10.96
C ALA A 272 -4.79 0.55 10.48
N ARG A 273 -5.67 -0.32 9.95
CA ARG A 273 -7.04 0.07 9.57
C ARG A 273 -7.90 0.41 10.78
N GLU A 274 -7.77 -0.33 11.87
CA GLU A 274 -8.50 -0.05 13.12
C GLU A 274 -8.02 1.23 13.79
N GLU A 275 -6.71 1.45 13.86
CA GLU A 275 -6.14 2.70 14.37
C GLU A 275 -6.54 3.90 13.51
N ALA A 276 -6.55 3.76 12.17
CA ALA A 276 -7.05 4.80 11.28
C ALA A 276 -8.55 5.07 11.48
N LYS A 277 -9.36 4.05 11.74
CA LYS A 277 -10.79 4.21 12.08
C LYS A 277 -10.97 4.90 13.44
N ALA A 278 -10.17 4.54 14.45
CA ALA A 278 -10.22 5.15 15.77
C ALA A 278 -9.80 6.62 15.72
N LYS A 279 -8.70 6.95 15.03
CA LYS A 279 -8.27 8.34 14.79
C LYS A 279 -9.35 9.13 14.05
N LYS A 280 -9.99 8.54 13.04
CA LYS A 280 -11.13 9.17 12.36
C LYS A 280 -12.33 9.40 13.26
N ALA A 281 -12.60 8.50 14.21
CA ALA A 281 -13.69 8.68 15.17
C ALA A 281 -13.41 9.78 16.19
N GLN A 282 -12.13 10.05 16.51
CA GLN A 282 -11.71 11.14 17.40
C GLN A 282 -11.69 12.51 16.73
N MET A 283 -11.59 12.57 15.40
CA MET A 283 -11.61 13.84 14.66
C MET A 283 -12.98 14.50 14.71
N SER A 284 -12.97 15.83 14.73
CA SER A 284 -14.21 16.62 14.69
C SER A 284 -14.95 16.39 13.36
N ILE A 285 -16.28 16.55 13.36
CA ILE A 285 -17.09 16.39 12.15
C ILE A 285 -16.61 17.34 11.05
N GLN A 286 -16.19 18.56 11.41
CA GLN A 286 -15.71 19.56 10.46
C GLN A 286 -14.43 19.11 9.76
N GLU A 287 -13.46 18.56 10.50
CA GLU A 287 -12.23 18.02 9.90
C GLU A 287 -12.52 16.82 9.00
N ARG A 288 -13.40 15.91 9.44
CA ARG A 288 -13.81 14.76 8.64
C ARG A 288 -14.48 15.17 7.32
N THR A 289 -15.29 16.23 7.37
CA THR A 289 -16.04 16.76 6.22
C THR A 289 -15.10 17.36 5.16
N LYS A 290 -14.00 17.99 5.60
CA LYS A 290 -12.93 18.46 4.70
C LYS A 290 -12.16 17.30 4.08
N ILE A 291 -11.78 16.31 4.89
CA ILE A 291 -10.97 15.15 4.43
C ILE A 291 -11.74 14.28 3.44
N ASP A 292 -13.03 14.02 3.68
CA ASP A 292 -13.82 13.13 2.83
C ASP A 292 -14.45 13.82 1.59
N GLY A 293 -14.33 15.16 1.52
CA GLY A 293 -14.87 16.00 0.46
C GLY A 293 -16.38 16.23 0.56
N SER A 294 -16.99 15.98 1.72
CA SER A 294 -18.43 16.18 1.94
C SER A 294 -18.86 17.64 1.78
N ASP A 295 -17.96 18.61 1.94
CA ASP A 295 -18.26 20.03 1.75
C ASP A 295 -18.67 20.38 0.30
N ALA A 296 -18.26 19.57 -0.68
CA ALA A 296 -18.62 19.76 -2.08
C ALA A 296 -20.08 19.35 -2.41
N ILE A 297 -20.77 18.70 -1.48
CA ILE A 297 -22.17 18.27 -1.65
C ILE A 297 -23.07 19.48 -1.40
N SER A 298 -23.80 19.89 -2.43
CA SER A 298 -24.70 21.05 -2.43
C SER A 298 -25.84 20.94 -1.41
N GLU A 299 -26.34 19.73 -1.21
CA GLU A 299 -27.47 19.45 -0.34
C GLU A 299 -27.12 19.76 1.12
N PRO A 300 -27.97 20.48 1.85
CA PRO A 300 -27.75 20.74 3.26
C PRO A 300 -27.85 19.43 4.06
N ARG A 301 -27.03 19.34 5.10
CA ARG A 301 -26.94 18.12 5.93
C ARG A 301 -28.28 17.77 6.59
N SER A 302 -29.07 18.78 6.94
CA SER A 302 -30.40 18.62 7.53
C SER A 302 -31.37 17.89 6.61
N GLU A 303 -31.34 18.15 5.30
CA GLU A 303 -32.16 17.44 4.31
C GLU A 303 -31.73 15.98 4.20
N LEU A 304 -30.43 15.72 4.06
CA LEU A 304 -29.90 14.35 4.01
C LEU A 304 -30.26 13.56 5.28
N GLN A 305 -30.29 14.20 6.44
CA GLN A 305 -30.74 13.57 7.69
C GLN A 305 -32.24 13.27 7.69
N LYS A 306 -33.08 14.17 7.17
CA LYS A 306 -34.53 13.92 7.02
C LYS A 306 -34.79 12.74 6.10
N HIS A 307 -34.12 12.68 4.94
CA HIS A 307 -34.23 11.55 4.02
C HIS A 307 -33.77 10.23 4.66
N ALA A 308 -32.65 10.25 5.39
CA ALA A 308 -32.16 9.07 6.08
C ALA A 308 -33.11 8.57 7.19
N SER A 309 -33.77 9.48 7.91
CA SER A 309 -34.79 9.12 8.91
C SER A 309 -36.04 8.53 8.27
N SER A 310 -36.53 9.12 7.17
CA SER A 310 -37.68 8.59 6.44
C SER A 310 -37.42 7.17 5.91
N LEU A 311 -36.22 6.90 5.39
CA LEU A 311 -35.82 5.56 4.97
C LEU A 311 -35.76 4.55 6.14
N ARG A 312 -35.42 4.99 7.36
CA ARG A 312 -35.47 4.12 8.54
C ARG A 312 -36.89 3.74 8.93
N GLU A 313 -37.83 4.68 8.80
CA GLU A 313 -39.25 4.43 9.07
C GLU A 313 -39.80 3.42 8.07
N GLN A 314 -39.53 3.59 6.77
CA GLN A 314 -39.91 2.62 5.74
C GLN A 314 -39.29 1.22 6.00
N ALA A 315 -38.01 1.15 6.35
CA ALA A 315 -37.38 -0.12 6.68
C ALA A 315 -38.01 -0.78 7.92
N LYS A 316 -38.47 0.01 8.89
CA LYS A 316 -39.15 -0.49 10.09
C LYS A 316 -40.55 -1.02 9.77
N GLU A 317 -41.28 -0.38 8.86
CA GLU A 317 -42.56 -0.87 8.36
C GLU A 317 -42.43 -2.24 7.65
N LEU A 318 -41.28 -2.49 7.01
CA LEU A 318 -40.94 -3.76 6.37
C LEU A 318 -40.25 -4.78 7.29
N ASP A 319 -40.15 -4.50 8.61
CA ASP A 319 -39.44 -5.33 9.61
C ASP A 319 -37.96 -5.64 9.26
N ILE A 320 -37.29 -4.74 8.55
CA ILE A 320 -35.89 -4.89 8.16
C ILE A 320 -34.98 -4.39 9.30
N LYS A 321 -34.15 -5.29 9.85
CA LYS A 321 -33.18 -4.97 10.90
C LYS A 321 -32.04 -4.10 10.37
N LEU A 322 -32.09 -2.81 10.69
CA LEU A 322 -31.01 -1.84 10.42
C LEU A 322 -30.04 -1.72 11.61
N LYS A 323 -28.77 -1.41 11.32
CA LYS A 323 -27.78 -1.10 12.38
C LYS A 323 -28.14 0.25 13.01
N ASP A 324 -28.12 0.33 14.34
CA ASP A 324 -28.29 1.60 15.04
C ASP A 324 -27.08 2.49 14.77
N ALA A 325 -27.32 3.58 14.05
CA ALA A 325 -26.28 4.53 13.68
C ALA A 325 -26.73 5.94 14.07
N ASN A 326 -25.82 6.71 14.67
CA ASN A 326 -26.12 8.09 15.04
C ASN A 326 -25.94 9.03 13.85
N LEU A 327 -27.05 9.34 13.15
CA LEU A 327 -27.08 10.22 11.97
C LEU A 327 -26.51 11.63 12.25
N ARG A 328 -26.51 12.08 13.51
CA ARG A 328 -25.96 13.39 13.91
C ARG A 328 -24.45 13.44 13.92
N ASN A 329 -23.76 12.29 13.96
CA ASN A 329 -22.29 12.21 13.99
C ASN A 329 -21.68 11.76 12.65
N MET A 330 -22.51 11.66 11.61
CA MET A 330 -22.11 11.24 10.26
C MET A 330 -21.90 12.43 9.33
N THR A 331 -20.85 12.41 8.50
CA THR A 331 -20.64 13.42 7.46
C THR A 331 -21.71 13.31 6.36
N LYS A 332 -21.84 14.32 5.47
CA LYS A 332 -22.83 14.27 4.37
C LYS A 332 -22.62 13.04 3.48
N LYS A 333 -21.37 12.71 3.14
CA LYS A 333 -21.03 11.53 2.33
C LYS A 333 -21.38 10.22 3.04
N GLU A 334 -21.13 10.14 4.34
CA GLU A 334 -21.52 8.97 5.14
C GLU A 334 -23.03 8.79 5.22
N LEU A 335 -23.80 9.88 5.35
CA LEU A 335 -25.26 9.84 5.28
C LEU A 335 -25.75 9.29 3.94
N ILE A 336 -25.16 9.74 2.82
CA ILE A 336 -25.51 9.23 1.48
C ILE A 336 -25.21 7.73 1.35
N VAL A 337 -24.04 7.28 1.80
CA VAL A 337 -23.68 5.86 1.78
C VAL A 337 -24.63 5.04 2.66
N TYR A 338 -25.01 5.56 3.82
CA TYR A 338 -26.00 4.94 4.70
C TYR A 338 -27.36 4.81 4.01
N MET A 339 -27.89 5.89 3.44
CA MET A 339 -29.15 5.90 2.70
C MET A 339 -29.15 4.87 1.57
N LYS A 340 -28.08 4.83 0.75
CA LYS A 340 -27.93 3.81 -0.30
C LYS A 340 -27.98 2.39 0.23
N THR A 341 -27.29 2.13 1.35
CA THR A 341 -27.28 0.80 1.98
C THR A 341 -28.67 0.42 2.50
N VAL A 342 -29.42 1.37 3.06
CA VAL A 342 -30.79 1.14 3.53
C VAL A 342 -31.72 0.87 2.35
N VAL A 343 -31.66 1.66 1.28
CA VAL A 343 -32.48 1.46 0.06
C VAL A 343 -32.22 0.08 -0.56
N ILE A 344 -30.94 -0.34 -0.65
CA ILE A 344 -30.60 -1.68 -1.16
C ILE A 344 -31.25 -2.77 -0.31
N LYS A 345 -31.28 -2.62 1.01
CA LYS A 345 -31.92 -3.59 1.91
C LYS A 345 -33.43 -3.58 1.82
N ILE A 346 -34.05 -2.42 1.60
CA ILE A 346 -35.50 -2.28 1.40
C ILE A 346 -35.94 -2.99 0.11
N ASN A 347 -35.11 -2.93 -0.93
CA ASN A 347 -35.41 -3.49 -2.24
C ASN A 347 -34.91 -4.94 -2.44
N ALA A 348 -34.24 -5.52 -1.44
CA ALA A 348 -33.74 -6.90 -1.48
C ALA A 348 -34.74 -7.82 -0.79
#